data_AF-A0A2U1ZXA7-F1
#
_entry.id   AF-A0A2U1ZXA7-F1
#
_cell.length_a   1.000
_cell.length_b   1.000
_cell.length_c   1.000
_cell.angle_alpha   90.00
_cell.angle_beta   90.00
_cell.angle_gamma   90.00
#
_symmetry.space_group_name_H-M   'P 1'
#
loop_
_entity.id
_entity.type
_entity.pdbx_description
1 polymer ?
#
loop_
_entity_poly.entity_id
_entity_poly.type
_entity_poly.pdbx_seq_one_letter_code
_entity_poly.pdbx_strand_id
1 'polypeptide(L)'
;MGLFRRATVTADVGAGFLALETAAHQAALEASAGTGRQVSRVAAELTVHAEPSGVVVLSWNNRNVGLAPEEQRLPLAAQAAAAGRGRLVTDAEVFRDAGVWRVWVGPLPRPTDAVQPEDTVAPKPPSIAGIPLQRPDPA
;
A
#
# COMPACT_ATOMS: atom_id res chain seq x y z
N MET A 1 -15.70 6.03 30.20
CA MET A 1 -15.27 4.91 29.34
C MET A 1 -14.01 5.34 28.59
N GLY A 2 -12.85 4.85 29.00
CA GLY A 2 -11.58 5.21 28.35
C GLY A 2 -11.52 4.64 26.94
N LEU A 3 -11.19 5.48 25.96
CA LEU A 3 -10.81 5.01 24.63
C LEU A 3 -9.53 4.16 24.76
N PHE A 4 -9.68 2.84 24.81
CA PHE A 4 -8.53 1.96 24.70
C PHE A 4 -7.94 2.12 23.30
N ARG A 5 -6.79 2.81 23.20
CA ARG A 5 -5.98 2.78 21.97
C ARG A 5 -5.63 1.32 21.69
N ARG A 6 -5.92 0.85 20.48
CA ARG A 6 -5.46 -0.45 20.01
C ARG A 6 -3.92 -0.47 20.10
N ALA A 7 -3.37 -1.55 20.65
CA ALA A 7 -1.93 -1.76 20.65
C ALA A 7 -1.41 -1.74 19.21
N THR A 8 -0.23 -1.13 19.01
CA THR A 8 0.45 -1.10 17.71
C THR A 8 1.60 -2.09 17.79
N VAL A 9 1.70 -2.96 16.78
CA VAL A 9 2.71 -4.01 16.67
C VAL A 9 3.45 -3.79 15.36
N THR A 10 4.77 -3.71 15.39
CA THR A 10 5.59 -3.58 14.19
C THR A 10 5.70 -4.94 13.48
N ALA A 11 5.45 -4.96 12.18
CA ALA A 11 5.61 -6.13 11.34
C ALA A 11 7.09 -6.36 11.03
N ASP A 12 7.51 -7.61 11.12
CA ASP A 12 8.76 -8.08 10.55
C ASP A 12 8.54 -8.40 9.06
N VAL A 13 9.17 -7.63 8.19
CA VAL A 13 9.15 -7.79 6.72
C VAL A 13 10.52 -8.21 6.17
N GLY A 14 11.45 -8.59 7.06
CA GLY A 14 12.83 -8.93 6.69
C GLY A 14 13.53 -7.80 5.94
N ALA A 15 14.04 -8.11 4.74
CA ALA A 15 14.71 -7.14 3.88
C ALA A 15 13.77 -6.10 3.25
N GLY A 16 12.46 -6.27 3.37
CA GLY A 16 11.46 -5.45 2.71
C GLY A 16 11.15 -5.89 1.28
N PHE A 17 10.18 -5.22 0.66
CA PHE A 17 9.68 -5.54 -0.67
C PHE A 17 8.96 -4.35 -1.32
N LEU A 18 8.82 -4.39 -2.66
CA LEU A 18 7.92 -3.48 -3.37
C LEU A 18 6.49 -4.03 -3.32
N ALA A 19 5.54 -3.17 -2.98
CA ALA A 19 4.13 -3.54 -2.98
C ALA A 19 3.64 -3.81 -4.41
N LEU A 20 2.78 -4.81 -4.56
CA LEU A 20 2.06 -5.10 -5.80
C LEU A 20 0.89 -4.16 -6.00
N GLU A 21 0.45 -4.03 -7.26
CA GLU A 21 -0.78 -3.36 -7.67
C GLU A 21 -0.87 -1.88 -7.29
N THR A 22 0.28 -1.25 -7.05
CA THR A 22 0.37 0.18 -6.72
C THR A 22 -0.22 1.06 -7.83
N ALA A 23 -0.15 0.61 -9.09
CA ALA A 23 -0.81 1.29 -10.21
C ALA A 23 -2.34 1.37 -10.03
N ALA A 24 -2.99 0.35 -9.46
CA ALA A 24 -4.42 0.38 -9.17
C ALA A 24 -4.79 1.41 -8.09
N HIS A 25 -3.81 1.84 -7.29
CA HIS A 25 -4.00 2.69 -6.12
C HIS A 25 -3.44 4.11 -6.27
N GLN A 26 -3.13 4.57 -7.49
CA GLN A 26 -2.55 5.90 -7.71
C GLN A 26 -3.34 7.04 -7.07
N ALA A 27 -4.67 7.06 -7.21
CA ALA A 27 -5.51 8.10 -6.60
C ALA A 27 -5.41 8.12 -5.06
N ALA A 28 -5.30 6.95 -4.42
CA ALA A 28 -5.12 6.85 -2.99
C ALA A 28 -3.73 7.32 -2.55
N LEU A 29 -2.70 6.98 -3.32
CA LEU A 29 -1.32 7.40 -3.10
C LEU A 29 -1.17 8.92 -3.27
N GLU A 30 -1.73 9.50 -4.33
CA GLU A 30 -1.74 10.94 -4.57
C GLU A 30 -2.47 11.71 -3.47
N ALA A 31 -3.66 11.25 -3.08
CA ALA A 31 -4.43 11.87 -2.02
C ALA A 31 -3.70 11.83 -0.66
N SER A 32 -2.93 10.78 -0.39
CA SER A 32 -2.20 10.60 0.87
C SER A 32 -0.83 11.29 0.88
N ALA A 33 -0.11 11.32 -0.24
CA ALA A 33 1.15 12.05 -0.40
C ALA A 33 0.94 13.58 -0.43
N GLY A 34 -0.27 14.01 -0.79
CA GLY A 34 -0.67 15.42 -0.88
C GLY A 34 -0.44 16.00 -2.27
N THR A 35 -1.44 16.73 -2.76
CA THR A 35 -1.42 17.37 -4.08
C THR A 35 -0.55 18.64 -4.06
N GLY A 36 0.29 18.85 -5.08
CA GLY A 36 0.95 20.15 -5.33
C GLY A 36 2.33 20.36 -4.73
N ARG A 37 2.92 19.36 -4.08
CA ARG A 37 4.33 19.38 -3.68
C ARG A 37 5.19 18.72 -4.76
N GLN A 38 6.34 19.32 -5.12
CA GLN A 38 7.43 18.65 -5.87
C GLN A 38 8.11 17.58 -5.00
N VAL A 39 7.32 16.69 -4.39
CA VAL A 39 7.81 15.64 -3.53
C VAL A 39 7.87 14.37 -4.37
N SER A 40 9.07 13.81 -4.46
CA SER A 40 9.34 12.55 -5.16
C SER A 40 9.39 11.35 -4.23
N ARG A 41 9.40 11.57 -2.91
CA ARG A 41 9.42 10.52 -1.87
C ARG A 41 8.83 10.99 -0.55
N VAL A 42 8.11 10.10 0.13
CA VAL A 42 7.44 10.34 1.40
C VAL A 42 7.68 9.13 2.30
N ALA A 43 8.21 9.35 3.50
CA ALA A 43 8.24 8.31 4.52
C ALA A 43 6.80 8.06 5.00
N ALA A 44 6.42 6.79 5.12
CA ALA A 44 5.06 6.38 5.48
C ALA A 44 5.10 5.27 6.53
N GLU A 45 4.06 5.23 7.37
CA GLU A 45 3.74 4.08 8.21
C GLU A 45 2.51 3.42 7.60
N LEU A 46 2.65 2.16 7.20
CA LEU A 46 1.56 1.37 6.62
C LEU A 46 0.92 0.51 7.70
N THR A 47 -0.39 0.35 7.64
CA THR A 47 -1.09 -0.73 8.34
C THR A 47 -1.19 -1.94 7.43
N VAL A 48 -0.96 -3.13 7.97
CA VAL A 48 -1.05 -4.42 7.29
C VAL A 48 -2.35 -5.12 7.68
N HIS A 49 -3.13 -5.54 6.69
CA HIS A 49 -4.40 -6.23 6.87
C HIS A 49 -4.37 -7.57 6.15
N ALA A 50 -4.67 -8.66 6.84
CA ALA A 50 -4.81 -9.98 6.24
C ALA A 50 -6.30 -10.30 6.05
N GLU A 51 -6.69 -10.57 4.81
CA GLU A 51 -8.03 -10.99 4.46
C GLU A 51 -8.18 -12.51 4.61
N PRO A 52 -9.39 -13.04 4.91
CA PRO A 52 -9.64 -14.48 4.98
C PRO A 52 -9.32 -15.23 3.67
N SER A 53 -9.28 -14.53 2.54
CA SER A 53 -8.88 -15.06 1.23
C SER A 53 -7.37 -15.33 1.10
N GLY A 54 -6.56 -14.95 2.09
CA GLY A 54 -5.10 -15.04 2.04
C GLY A 54 -4.43 -13.83 1.37
N VAL A 55 -5.20 -12.84 0.93
CA VAL A 55 -4.66 -11.56 0.43
C VAL A 55 -4.20 -10.70 1.60
N VAL A 56 -3.02 -10.10 1.48
CA VAL A 56 -2.52 -9.12 2.44
C VAL A 56 -2.54 -7.73 1.82
N VAL A 57 -3.34 -6.85 2.40
CA VAL A 57 -3.59 -5.48 1.95
C VAL A 57 -2.75 -4.51 2.77
N LEU A 58 -2.12 -3.56 2.09
CA LEU A 58 -1.34 -2.48 2.68
C LEU A 58 -2.14 -1.18 2.65
N SER A 59 -2.23 -0.51 3.79
CA SER A 59 -3.04 0.69 3.95
C SER A 59 -2.22 1.86 4.48
N TRP A 60 -2.37 3.03 3.86
CA TRP A 60 -1.77 4.29 4.31
C TRP A 60 -2.85 5.36 4.45
N ASN A 61 -2.88 6.07 5.59
CA ASN A 61 -3.90 7.08 5.89
C ASN A 61 -5.34 6.56 5.66
N ASN A 62 -5.60 5.31 6.07
CA ASN A 62 -6.87 4.60 5.88
C ASN A 62 -7.28 4.35 4.42
N ARG A 63 -6.32 4.29 3.49
CA ARG A 63 -6.57 3.94 2.09
C ARG A 63 -5.67 2.78 1.68
N ASN A 64 -6.21 1.84 0.90
CA ASN A 64 -5.42 0.77 0.32
C ASN A 64 -4.44 1.36 -0.70
N VAL A 65 -3.17 0.98 -0.59
CA VAL A 65 -2.07 1.49 -1.42
C VAL A 65 -1.33 0.40 -2.19
N GLY A 66 -1.63 -0.87 -1.92
CA GLY A 66 -1.06 -2.01 -2.61
C GLY A 66 -1.30 -3.31 -1.88
N LEU A 67 -0.75 -4.38 -2.43
CA LEU A 67 -0.81 -5.73 -1.87
C LEU A 67 0.60 -6.26 -1.55
N ALA A 68 0.70 -7.18 -0.60
CA ALA A 68 1.96 -7.89 -0.38
C ALA A 68 2.21 -8.94 -1.50
N PRO A 69 3.46 -9.10 -1.96
CA PRO A 69 3.90 -10.22 -2.79
C PRO A 69 3.57 -11.58 -2.18
N GLU A 70 3.44 -12.61 -3.01
CA GLU A 70 3.03 -13.94 -2.58
C GLU A 70 3.93 -14.49 -1.47
N GLU A 71 5.23 -14.26 -1.56
CA GLU A 71 6.22 -14.74 -0.58
C GLU A 71 6.02 -14.11 0.81
N GLN A 72 5.37 -12.94 0.86
CA GLN A 72 5.15 -12.17 2.09
C GLN A 72 3.76 -12.38 2.70
N ARG A 73 2.81 -12.95 1.95
CA ARG A 73 1.41 -13.08 2.41
C ARG A 73 1.28 -13.95 3.65
N LEU A 74 1.85 -15.15 3.62
CA LEU A 74 1.75 -16.10 4.73
C LEU A 74 2.41 -15.57 6.03
N PRO A 75 3.68 -15.11 6.03
CA PRO A 75 4.29 -14.58 7.26
C PRO A 75 3.56 -13.34 7.80
N LEU A 76 3.11 -12.42 6.93
CA LEU A 76 2.37 -11.24 7.38
C LEU A 76 0.96 -11.58 7.90
N ALA A 77 0.28 -12.55 7.30
CA ALA A 77 -1.01 -13.01 7.80
C ALA A 77 -0.88 -13.65 9.18
N ALA A 78 0.17 -14.45 9.42
CA ALA A 78 0.45 -15.02 10.74
C ALA A 78 0.71 -13.94 11.79
N GLN A 79 1.49 -12.91 11.46
CA GLN A 79 1.73 -11.77 12.34
C GLN A 79 0.44 -10.96 12.62
N ALA A 80 -0.40 -10.76 11.60
CA ALA A 80 -1.66 -10.05 11.77
C ALA A 80 -2.61 -10.83 12.70
N ALA A 81 -2.68 -12.15 12.56
CA ALA A 81 -3.43 -13.01 13.46
C ALA A 81 -2.90 -12.94 14.91
N ALA A 82 -1.56 -12.95 15.08
CA ALA A 82 -0.93 -12.82 16.39
C ALA A 82 -1.17 -11.45 17.05
N ALA A 83 -1.23 -10.38 16.26
CA ALA A 83 -1.56 -9.03 16.75
C ALA A 83 -3.03 -8.92 17.23
N GLY A 84 -3.92 -9.81 16.76
CA GLY A 84 -5.31 -9.90 17.18
C GLY A 84 -6.08 -8.60 16.91
N ARG A 85 -6.44 -7.86 17.97
CA ARG A 85 -7.14 -6.56 17.86
C ARG A 85 -6.17 -5.37 17.71
N GLY A 86 -4.87 -5.60 17.77
CA GLY A 86 -3.84 -4.59 17.53
C GLY A 86 -3.77 -4.18 16.07
N ARG A 87 -3.08 -3.07 15.79
CA ARG A 87 -2.69 -2.68 14.43
C ARG A 87 -1.31 -3.24 14.16
N LEU A 88 -1.20 -4.07 13.12
CA LEU A 88 0.09 -4.45 12.56
C LEU A 88 0.56 -3.32 11.63
N VAL A 89 1.72 -2.72 11.90
CA VAL A 89 2.24 -1.58 11.15
C VAL A 89 3.67 -1.83 10.65
N THR A 90 4.10 -1.14 9.61
CA THR A 90 5.46 -1.26 9.09
C THR A 90 5.91 0.05 8.44
N ASP A 91 7.21 0.32 8.50
CA ASP A 91 7.81 1.46 7.83
C ASP A 91 7.76 1.28 6.31
N ALA A 92 7.66 2.40 5.60
CA ALA A 92 7.58 2.41 4.15
C ALA A 92 8.14 3.70 3.55
N GLU A 93 8.50 3.63 2.28
CA GLU A 93 8.74 4.79 1.43
C GLU A 93 7.74 4.76 0.27
N VAL A 94 6.98 5.84 0.12
CA VAL A 94 6.15 6.09 -1.05
C VAL A 94 6.92 7.02 -1.98
N PHE A 95 7.26 6.56 -3.18
CA PHE A 95 8.16 7.28 -4.08
C PHE A 95 7.63 7.31 -5.51
N ARG A 96 8.09 8.28 -6.30
CA ARG A 96 7.80 8.34 -7.73
C ARG A 96 8.87 7.60 -8.52
N ASP A 97 8.42 6.75 -9.43
CA ASP A 97 9.23 6.08 -10.43
C ASP A 97 8.52 6.11 -11.78
N ALA A 98 9.22 6.50 -12.84
CA ALA A 98 8.66 6.72 -14.18
C ALA A 98 7.32 7.52 -14.20
N GLY A 99 7.12 8.44 -13.26
CA GLY A 99 5.92 9.27 -13.15
C GLY A 99 4.74 8.66 -12.39
N VAL A 100 4.85 7.42 -11.91
CA VAL A 100 3.84 6.75 -11.06
C VAL A 100 4.33 6.61 -9.62
N TRP A 101 3.39 6.61 -8.67
CA TRP A 101 3.69 6.33 -7.27
C TRP A 101 3.88 4.84 -7.04
N ARG A 102 4.92 4.51 -6.30
CA ARG A 102 5.32 3.17 -5.87
C ARG A 102 5.46 3.15 -4.36
N VAL A 103 5.42 1.95 -3.80
CA VAL A 103 5.52 1.75 -2.34
C VAL A 103 6.57 0.69 -2.06
N TRP A 104 7.61 1.09 -1.36
CA TRP A 104 8.54 0.19 -0.69
C TRP A 104 8.08 -0.04 0.73
N VAL A 105 8.06 -1.29 1.15
CA VAL A 105 7.67 -1.73 2.49
C VAL A 105 8.88 -2.33 3.17
N GLY A 106 9.26 -1.78 4.32
CA GLY A 106 10.38 -2.27 5.12
C GLY A 106 11.44 -1.22 5.42
N PRO A 107 12.65 -1.67 5.81
CA PRO A 107 13.69 -0.78 6.31
C PRO A 107 14.03 0.34 5.33
N LEU A 108 14.31 1.52 5.89
CA LEU A 108 14.77 2.68 5.14
C LEU A 108 16.28 2.88 5.36
N PRO A 109 17.05 3.30 4.33
CA PRO A 109 16.60 3.63 2.99
C PRO A 109 16.27 2.40 2.13
N ARG A 110 15.37 2.59 1.16
CA ARG A 110 15.02 1.57 0.16
C ARG A 110 16.26 1.16 -0.68
N PRO A 111 16.44 -0.15 -0.98
CA PRO A 111 17.44 -0.62 -1.94
C PRO A 111 17.19 -0.07 -3.36
N THR A 112 18.25 0.36 -4.04
CA THR A 112 18.15 0.92 -5.40
C THR A 112 17.93 -0.14 -6.48
N ASP A 113 18.21 -1.40 -6.17
CA ASP A 113 18.17 -2.58 -7.05
C ASP A 113 16.94 -3.47 -6.83
N ALA A 114 15.98 -3.03 -6.00
CA ALA A 114 14.74 -3.75 -5.79
C ALA A 114 13.98 -3.94 -7.12
N VAL A 115 13.72 -5.20 -7.49
CA VAL A 115 13.04 -5.54 -8.74
C VAL A 115 11.58 -5.11 -8.66
N GLN A 116 11.18 -4.28 -9.62
CA GLN A 116 9.82 -3.79 -9.74
C GLN A 116 8.89 -4.89 -10.24
N PRO A 117 7.84 -5.24 -9.47
CA PRO A 117 6.84 -6.18 -9.94
C PRO A 117 5.96 -5.54 -11.02
N GLU A 118 5.50 -6.37 -11.96
CA GLU A 118 4.48 -5.97 -12.93
C GLU A 118 3.12 -5.85 -12.22
N ASP A 119 2.42 -4.72 -12.41
CA ASP A 119 1.06 -4.56 -11.91
C ASP A 119 0.10 -5.31 -12.86
N THR A 120 -0.70 -6.22 -12.31
CA THR A 120 -1.67 -7.01 -13.08
C THR A 120 -3.05 -6.37 -13.12
N VAL A 121 -3.32 -5.43 -12.22
CA VAL A 121 -4.59 -4.74 -12.05
C VAL A 121 -4.49 -3.33 -12.63
N ALA A 122 -5.30 -3.07 -13.65
CA ALA A 122 -5.41 -1.75 -14.23
C ALA A 122 -6.00 -0.73 -13.24
N PRO A 123 -5.57 0.54 -13.28
CA PRO A 123 -6.19 1.61 -12.52
C PRO A 123 -7.68 1.71 -12.82
N LYS A 124 -8.50 1.88 -11.78
CA LYS A 124 -9.92 2.17 -11.98
C LYS A 124 -10.05 3.53 -12.69
N PRO A 125 -10.81 3.62 -13.80
CA PRO A 125 -11.07 4.91 -14.44
C PRO A 125 -11.70 5.90 -13.47
N PRO A 126 -11.37 7.20 -13.59
CA PRO A 126 -11.94 8.22 -12.73
C PRO A 126 -13.47 8.27 -12.91
N SER A 127 -14.20 8.36 -11.80
CA SER A 127 -15.66 8.38 -11.78
C SER A 127 -16.21 9.36 -10.74
N ILE A 128 -17.34 10.01 -11.03
CA ILE A 128 -18.11 10.80 -10.06
C ILE A 128 -19.44 10.11 -9.83
N ALA A 129 -19.80 9.81 -8.57
CA ALA A 129 -21.02 9.09 -8.22
C ALA A 129 -21.23 7.77 -9.00
N GLY A 130 -20.13 7.08 -9.35
CA GLY A 130 -20.17 5.84 -10.14
C GLY A 130 -20.24 6.04 -11.66
N ILE A 131 -20.31 7.28 -12.14
CA ILE A 131 -20.33 7.61 -13.58
C ILE A 131 -18.88 7.83 -14.05
N PRO A 132 -18.37 7.02 -15.00
CA PRO A 132 -17.03 7.21 -15.55
C PRO A 132 -16.88 8.59 -16.21
N LEU A 133 -15.75 9.25 -16.01
CA LEU A 133 -15.45 10.54 -16.62
C LEU A 133 -14.79 10.42 -18.00
N GLN A 134 -14.41 9.21 -18.40
CA GLN A 134 -13.89 8.92 -19.73
C GLN A 134 -15.04 8.54 -20.67
N ARG A 135 -15.05 9.14 -21.86
CA ARG A 135 -15.97 8.79 -22.94
C ARG A 135 -15.64 7.37 -23.42
N PRO A 136 -16.61 6.46 -23.58
CA PRO A 136 -16.33 5.18 -24.21
C PRO A 136 -15.79 5.42 -25.63
N ASP A 137 -14.70 4.74 -25.99
CA ASP A 137 -14.21 4.76 -27.37
C ASP A 137 -15.31 4.25 -28.31
N PRO A 138 -15.54 4.90 -29.46
CA PRO A 138 -16.48 4.38 -30.44
C PRO A 138 -15.98 3.02 -30.94
N ALA A 139 -16.85 2.01 -30.84
CA ALA A 139 -16.67 0.69 -31.42
C ALA A 139 -16.53 0.74 -32.95
#